data_AF-A0A3D5RNV8-F1
#
_entry.id   AF-A0A3D5RNV8-F1
#
_cell.length_a   1.000
_cell.length_b   1.000
_cell.length_c   1.000
_cell.angle_alpha   90.00
_cell.angle_beta   90.00
_cell.angle_gamma   90.00
#
_symmetry.space_group_name_H-M   'P 1'
#
loop_
_entity.id
_entity.type
_entity.pdbx_description
1 polymer ?
#
loop_
_entity_poly.entity_id
_entity_poly.type
_entity_poly.pdbx_seq_one_letter_code
_entity_poly.pdbx_strand_id
1 'polypeptide(L)'
;NFEDSILISERVVQEDRYTTIHIEELTAYSRDTKLGPEEITADIPNVSESALAKLDEVGVVYVGARVKGGDILVGKVTPKSETVLSPEEKLLRAIFGEKANSVKDSSLRIGASKSGVVIDVQVFTRDRVEKDTRAVSIDEERLAKIRKDIDDEFGIIDGDIFRRIRLKLSGNALTKAVGDIKAGEKLNAKLMKKIDNADIAKLKVEDATVNKEVAALVKQAKAKQVEFDKFFEIERAKIAEGAELPPGVMKMVKVYVATRKTLQVGDKMAGRHGNKGVISRVSPIEDMPYLEDGSTVDVVLNPLGVPSRMNVGQVLEVHLGYAAKGLGYKIAAMLDEKRTEMVKEIRAFLDKIYNSYGKQEDLASFTDEEIIELANNLREGVPMATPVFDGIKEEDIKSLLKMADLPESGQEQLYDGRTGEAFDRPVTVGYMHMLKLNHLVDDKMHARSTGPYSLVTQQPLSGKAQFGGQRFGEMEVWALEAYGAAHTLREMLTVKSDDVAGRAKMYKSIVDGVNVTESVMPESFNVLVKEIRSLGIDVELEQH
;
A
#
# COMPACT_ATOMS: atom_id res chain seq x y z
N ASN A 1 15.66 15.60 18.19
CA ASN A 1 14.37 16.24 17.84
C ASN A 1 14.54 17.76 17.62
N PHE A 2 15.62 18.23 16.97
CA PHE A 2 15.77 19.64 16.60
C PHE A 2 14.69 20.06 15.58
N GLU A 3 14.22 21.31 15.67
CA GLU A 3 13.02 21.82 14.99
C GLU A 3 11.82 20.87 15.17
N ASP A 4 11.37 20.25 14.09
CA ASP A 4 10.24 19.32 14.03
C ASP A 4 10.68 17.86 13.85
N SER A 5 11.97 17.56 14.02
CA SER A 5 12.43 16.19 13.84
C SER A 5 11.92 15.28 14.95
N ILE A 6 11.54 14.07 14.58
CA ILE A 6 11.00 13.04 15.48
C ILE A 6 12.07 11.98 15.68
N LEU A 7 12.28 11.60 16.94
CA LEU A 7 13.11 10.44 17.29
C LEU A 7 12.19 9.29 17.68
N ILE A 8 12.45 8.11 17.13
CA ILE A 8 11.61 6.92 17.29
C ILE A 8 12.45 5.77 17.84
N SER A 9 11.84 4.96 18.69
CA SER A 9 12.41 3.71 19.20
C SER A 9 12.39 2.61 18.14
N GLU A 10 13.43 1.80 18.11
CA GLU A 10 13.50 0.60 17.29
C GLU A 10 12.33 -0.37 17.56
N ARG A 11 11.79 -0.39 18.79
CA ARG A 11 10.60 -1.18 19.16
C ARG A 11 9.44 -0.96 18.19
N VAL A 12 9.18 0.29 17.81
CA VAL A 12 8.08 0.65 16.90
C VAL A 12 8.27 0.04 15.51
N VAL A 13 9.52 -0.12 15.08
CA VAL A 13 9.87 -0.73 13.79
C VAL A 13 9.80 -2.25 13.88
N GLN A 14 10.29 -2.84 14.99
CA GLN A 14 10.23 -4.29 15.25
C GLN A 14 8.80 -4.82 15.37
N GLU A 15 7.90 -4.05 15.99
CA GLU A 15 6.47 -4.36 16.12
C GLU A 15 5.66 -4.10 14.84
N ASP A 16 6.30 -3.62 13.77
CA ASP A 16 5.66 -3.38 12.46
C ASP A 16 4.46 -2.42 12.47
N ARG A 17 4.34 -1.57 13.51
CA ARG A 17 3.15 -0.73 13.76
C ARG A 17 2.84 0.26 12.64
N TYR A 18 3.88 0.76 11.97
CA TYR A 18 3.77 1.72 10.86
C TYR A 18 4.23 1.16 9.52
N THR A 19 4.23 -0.16 9.38
CA THR A 19 4.55 -0.83 8.13
C THR A 19 3.35 -0.80 7.19
N THR A 20 3.52 -0.21 6.00
CA THR A 20 2.45 -0.01 5.02
C THR A 20 2.62 -0.92 3.82
N ILE A 21 1.52 -1.44 3.30
CA ILE A 21 1.50 -2.24 2.07
C ILE A 21 1.12 -1.30 0.92
N HIS A 22 2.02 -1.15 -0.03
CA HIS A 22 1.81 -0.37 -1.25
C HIS A 22 1.64 -1.32 -2.42
N ILE A 23 0.54 -1.19 -3.15
CA ILE A 23 0.29 -1.99 -4.35
C ILE A 23 0.45 -1.06 -5.54
N GLU A 24 1.39 -1.39 -6.42
CA GLU A 24 1.63 -0.64 -7.65
C GLU A 24 1.18 -1.45 -8.86
N GLU A 25 0.44 -0.80 -9.75
CA GLU A 25 0.09 -1.34 -11.07
C GLU A 25 1.13 -0.92 -12.09
N LEU A 26 1.78 -1.89 -12.72
CA LEU A 26 2.75 -1.69 -13.80
C LEU A 26 2.20 -2.31 -15.07
N THR A 27 2.15 -1.52 -16.16
CA THR A 27 1.48 -1.94 -17.39
C THR A 27 2.45 -1.97 -18.57
N ALA A 28 2.48 -3.10 -19.26
CA ALA A 28 3.16 -3.30 -20.52
C ALA A 28 2.14 -3.31 -21.68
N TYR A 29 2.46 -2.58 -22.74
CA TYR A 29 1.67 -2.55 -23.97
C TYR A 29 2.48 -3.16 -25.11
N SER A 30 1.90 -4.13 -25.81
CA SER A 30 2.39 -4.62 -27.10
C SER A 30 1.69 -3.86 -28.20
N ARG A 31 2.42 -3.07 -28.98
CA ARG A 31 1.87 -2.23 -30.05
C ARG A 31 2.21 -2.78 -31.42
N ASP A 32 1.30 -2.56 -32.36
CA ASP A 32 1.60 -2.72 -33.78
C ASP A 32 2.35 -1.48 -34.29
N THR A 33 3.58 -1.68 -34.76
CA THR A 33 4.43 -0.59 -35.26
C THR A 33 4.59 -0.69 -36.77
N LYS A 34 5.04 0.39 -37.41
CA LYS A 34 5.29 0.40 -38.86
C LYS A 34 6.32 -0.65 -39.31
N LEU A 35 7.21 -1.07 -38.41
CA LEU A 35 8.26 -2.06 -38.69
C LEU A 35 7.81 -3.50 -38.40
N GLY A 36 6.62 -3.67 -37.82
CA GLY A 36 6.08 -4.95 -37.38
C GLY A 36 5.46 -4.88 -35.98
N PRO A 37 4.73 -5.92 -35.58
CA PRO A 37 4.16 -6.01 -34.25
C PRO A 37 5.26 -6.15 -33.19
N GLU A 38 5.08 -5.50 -32.04
CA GLU A 38 5.84 -5.82 -30.83
C GLU A 38 5.31 -7.14 -30.25
N GLU A 39 6.23 -7.97 -29.78
CA GLU A 39 5.92 -9.29 -29.23
C GLU A 39 6.27 -9.34 -27.74
N ILE A 40 5.42 -10.01 -26.97
CA ILE A 40 5.68 -10.37 -25.57
C ILE A 40 6.25 -11.78 -25.60
N THR A 41 7.53 -11.91 -25.26
CA THR A 41 8.28 -13.17 -25.34
C THR A 41 9.36 -13.22 -24.26
N ALA A 42 9.73 -14.44 -23.86
CA ALA A 42 10.88 -14.70 -23.00
C ALA A 42 12.22 -14.62 -23.75
N ASP A 43 12.22 -14.66 -25.09
CA ASP A 43 13.42 -14.55 -25.92
C ASP A 43 13.86 -13.08 -26.07
N ILE A 44 14.60 -12.60 -25.08
CA ILE A 44 15.04 -11.20 -24.99
C ILE A 44 16.54 -11.12 -25.33
N PRO A 45 16.94 -10.28 -26.31
CA PRO A 45 18.34 -10.18 -26.72
C PRO A 45 19.22 -9.63 -25.59
N ASN A 46 20.43 -10.20 -25.45
CA ASN A 46 21.48 -9.74 -24.54
C ASN A 46 21.10 -9.77 -23.04
N VAL A 47 20.17 -10.66 -22.66
CA VAL A 47 19.78 -10.87 -21.26
C VAL A 47 20.30 -12.22 -20.76
N SER A 48 20.88 -12.24 -19.57
CA SER A 48 21.35 -13.48 -18.91
C SER A 48 20.19 -14.40 -18.53
N GLU A 49 20.38 -15.72 -18.61
CA GLU A 49 19.37 -16.72 -18.19
C GLU A 49 18.87 -16.52 -16.75
N SER A 50 19.73 -16.06 -15.83
CA SER A 50 19.34 -15.77 -14.45
C SER A 50 18.26 -14.68 -14.31
N ALA A 51 18.21 -13.74 -15.27
CA ALA A 51 17.19 -12.70 -15.30
C ALA A 51 15.87 -13.20 -15.93
N LEU A 52 15.94 -14.24 -16.77
CA LEU A 52 14.77 -14.89 -17.37
C LEU A 52 14.14 -15.93 -16.44
N ALA A 53 14.86 -16.42 -15.44
CA ALA A 53 14.38 -17.46 -14.50
C ALA A 53 13.08 -17.12 -13.74
N LYS A 54 12.70 -15.83 -13.67
CA LYS A 54 11.46 -15.37 -13.02
C LYS A 54 10.28 -15.24 -13.99
N LEU A 55 10.52 -15.36 -15.28
CA LEU A 55 9.52 -15.28 -16.34
C LEU A 55 9.03 -16.68 -16.70
N ASP A 56 7.77 -16.76 -17.11
CA ASP A 56 7.21 -17.94 -17.75
C ASP A 56 7.66 -18.09 -19.21
N GLU A 57 7.24 -19.16 -19.87
CA GLU A 57 7.56 -19.44 -21.28
C GLU A 57 7.07 -18.34 -22.24
N VAL A 58 6.06 -17.56 -21.85
CA VAL A 58 5.50 -16.44 -22.62
C VAL A 58 6.28 -15.14 -22.37
N GLY A 59 7.11 -15.09 -21.34
CA GLY A 59 7.86 -13.90 -20.94
C GLY A 59 7.14 -13.03 -19.90
N VAL A 60 6.21 -13.57 -19.12
CA VAL A 60 5.50 -12.86 -18.05
C VAL A 60 5.92 -13.40 -16.68
N VAL A 61 6.10 -12.52 -15.70
CA VAL A 61 6.53 -12.91 -14.35
C VAL A 61 5.50 -13.79 -13.62
N TYR A 62 5.99 -14.76 -12.85
CA TYR A 62 5.14 -15.61 -12.00
C TYR A 62 4.50 -14.83 -10.83
N VAL A 63 3.25 -15.16 -10.52
CA VAL A 63 2.58 -14.68 -9.30
C VAL A 63 3.27 -15.30 -8.08
N GLY A 64 3.60 -14.48 -7.08
CA GLY A 64 4.37 -14.86 -5.89
C GLY A 64 5.88 -14.65 -6.02
N ALA A 65 6.39 -14.29 -7.21
CA ALA A 65 7.81 -14.02 -7.39
C ALA A 65 8.26 -12.76 -6.62
N ARG A 66 9.41 -12.85 -5.94
CA ARG A 66 10.07 -11.72 -5.30
C ARG A 66 10.95 -11.00 -6.33
N VAL A 67 10.63 -9.73 -6.58
CA VAL A 67 11.29 -8.89 -7.58
C VAL A 67 12.03 -7.73 -6.92
N LYS A 68 13.18 -7.35 -7.49
CA LYS A 68 14.06 -6.25 -7.08
C LYS A 68 14.36 -5.36 -8.27
N GLY A 69 14.76 -4.11 -8.00
CA GLY A 69 15.13 -3.11 -9.00
C GLY A 69 15.91 -3.67 -10.19
N GLY A 70 15.38 -3.46 -11.40
CA GLY A 70 15.99 -3.92 -12.65
C GLY A 70 15.51 -5.30 -13.16
N ASP A 71 14.84 -6.09 -12.31
CA ASP A 71 14.19 -7.35 -12.74
C ASP A 71 13.14 -7.08 -13.83
N ILE A 72 13.03 -8.04 -14.76
CA ILE A 72 12.05 -8.00 -15.84
C ILE A 72 10.72 -8.56 -15.32
N LEU A 73 9.64 -7.81 -15.53
CA LEU A 73 8.27 -8.24 -15.20
C LEU A 73 7.54 -8.79 -16.43
N VAL A 74 7.75 -8.14 -17.57
CA VAL A 74 7.17 -8.56 -18.86
C VAL A 74 8.23 -8.36 -19.94
N GLY A 75 8.69 -9.46 -20.52
CA GLY A 75 9.56 -9.49 -21.68
C GLY A 75 8.86 -8.90 -22.89
N LYS A 76 9.45 -7.88 -23.50
CA LYS A 76 8.91 -7.22 -24.70
C LYS A 76 10.02 -6.93 -25.68
N VAL A 77 9.81 -7.33 -26.93
CA VAL A 77 10.75 -7.06 -28.03
C VAL A 77 10.08 -6.18 -29.07
N THR A 78 10.82 -5.18 -29.54
CA THR A 78 10.37 -4.28 -30.61
C THR A 78 11.22 -4.50 -31.86
N PRO A 79 10.62 -4.71 -33.04
CA PRO A 79 11.36 -4.76 -34.30
C PRO A 79 12.16 -3.48 -34.54
N LYS A 80 13.44 -3.63 -34.87
CA LYS A 80 14.36 -2.52 -35.12
C LYS A 80 14.78 -2.53 -36.59
N SER A 81 14.84 -1.36 -37.21
CA SER A 81 15.43 -1.22 -38.54
C SER A 81 16.93 -1.52 -38.51
N GLU A 82 17.47 -2.02 -39.61
CA GLU A 82 18.90 -2.29 -39.72
C GLU A 82 19.69 -0.98 -39.59
N THR A 83 20.53 -0.89 -38.55
CA THR A 83 21.39 0.27 -38.31
C THR A 83 22.71 0.09 -39.02
N VAL A 84 23.18 1.12 -39.73
CA VAL A 84 24.52 1.14 -40.30
C VAL A 84 25.54 1.21 -39.15
N LEU A 85 26.20 0.10 -38.89
CA LEU A 85 27.24 -0.02 -37.86
C LEU A 85 28.52 0.71 -38.26
N SER A 86 29.26 1.21 -37.28
CA SER A 86 30.58 1.82 -37.51
C SER A 86 31.60 0.77 -38.00
N PRO A 87 32.72 1.16 -38.63
CA PRO A 87 33.77 0.22 -39.01
C PRO A 87 34.29 -0.64 -37.85
N GLU A 88 34.42 -0.05 -36.65
CA GLU A 88 34.85 -0.71 -35.43
C GLU A 88 33.81 -1.75 -34.95
N GLU A 89 32.54 -1.38 -34.94
CA GLU A 89 31.44 -2.29 -34.58
C GLU A 89 31.31 -3.44 -35.58
N LYS A 90 31.50 -3.17 -36.88
CA LYS A 90 31.54 -4.19 -37.93
C LYS A 90 32.69 -5.17 -37.72
N LEU A 91 33.87 -4.68 -37.38
CA LEU A 91 35.03 -5.50 -37.10
C LEU A 91 34.80 -6.38 -35.87
N LEU A 92 34.32 -5.80 -34.76
CA LEU A 92 34.00 -6.56 -33.54
C LEU A 92 33.00 -7.68 -33.83
N ARG A 93 31.95 -7.36 -34.57
CA ARG A 93 30.93 -8.34 -34.94
C ARG A 93 31.47 -9.44 -35.86
N ALA A 94 32.39 -9.11 -36.76
CA ALA A 94 33.09 -10.09 -37.60
C ALA A 94 34.02 -11.00 -36.77
N ILE A 95 34.67 -10.48 -35.73
CA ILE A 95 35.56 -11.23 -34.84
C ILE A 95 34.76 -12.20 -33.94
N PHE A 96 33.69 -11.71 -33.29
CA PHE A 96 32.90 -12.50 -32.34
C PHE A 96 31.78 -13.32 -33.00
N GLY A 97 31.53 -13.12 -34.29
CA GLY A 97 30.48 -13.84 -35.02
C GLY A 97 29.07 -13.55 -34.51
N GLU A 98 28.86 -12.46 -33.77
CA GLU A 98 27.55 -12.09 -33.23
C GLU A 98 26.58 -11.75 -34.38
N LYS A 99 25.41 -12.39 -34.39
CA LYS A 99 24.36 -12.08 -35.37
C LYS A 99 23.73 -10.72 -35.06
N ALA A 100 23.23 -10.04 -36.09
CA ALA A 100 22.46 -8.81 -35.89
C ALA A 100 21.17 -9.22 -35.23
N ASN A 101 20.92 -8.71 -34.03
CA ASN A 101 19.59 -8.76 -33.46
C ASN A 101 18.74 -7.73 -34.22
N SER A 102 17.76 -8.21 -34.97
CA SER A 102 16.74 -7.41 -35.65
C SER A 102 15.71 -6.82 -34.68
N VAL A 103 15.83 -7.13 -33.39
CA VAL A 103 14.91 -6.75 -32.32
C VAL A 103 15.64 -6.00 -31.20
N LYS A 104 14.93 -5.09 -30.55
CA LYS A 104 15.40 -4.33 -29.39
C LYS A 104 14.60 -4.74 -28.14
N ASP A 105 15.29 -4.90 -27.02
CA ASP A 105 14.66 -5.03 -25.70
C ASP A 105 13.88 -3.76 -25.34
N SER A 106 12.57 -3.89 -25.17
CA SER A 106 11.65 -2.86 -24.68
C SER A 106 10.83 -3.35 -23.49
N SER A 107 11.35 -4.36 -22.78
CA SER A 107 10.70 -5.04 -21.66
C SER A 107 10.33 -4.11 -20.51
N LEU A 108 9.25 -4.44 -19.82
CA LEU A 108 8.84 -3.79 -18.59
C LEU A 108 9.72 -4.28 -17.44
N ARG A 109 10.41 -3.36 -16.78
CA ARG A 109 11.28 -3.64 -15.63
C ARG A 109 10.79 -2.90 -14.40
N ILE A 110 11.03 -3.49 -13.23
CA ILE A 110 10.76 -2.82 -11.97
C ILE A 110 11.78 -1.69 -11.73
N GLY A 111 11.31 -0.55 -11.22
CA GLY A 111 12.16 0.63 -10.98
C GLY A 111 13.33 0.32 -10.04
N ALA A 112 14.49 0.92 -10.29
CA ALA A 112 15.77 0.57 -9.66
C ALA A 112 15.79 0.54 -8.12
N SER A 113 14.97 1.37 -7.47
CA SER A 113 14.87 1.45 -6.00
C SER A 113 13.68 0.71 -5.40
N LYS A 114 12.93 -0.06 -6.20
CA LYS A 114 11.73 -0.77 -5.75
C LYS A 114 12.01 -2.26 -5.60
N SER A 115 11.35 -2.87 -4.62
CA SER A 115 11.36 -4.31 -4.42
C SER A 115 10.02 -4.74 -3.85
N GLY A 116 9.51 -5.90 -4.26
CA GLY A 116 8.22 -6.36 -3.80
C GLY A 116 7.93 -7.78 -4.24
N VAL A 117 6.68 -8.19 -4.02
CA VAL A 117 6.15 -9.47 -4.44
C VAL A 117 5.08 -9.23 -5.49
N VAL A 118 5.15 -9.97 -6.60
CA VAL A 118 4.08 -9.96 -7.60
C VAL A 118 2.86 -10.64 -6.99
N ILE A 119 1.75 -9.91 -6.85
CA ILE A 119 0.51 -10.43 -6.24
C ILE A 119 -0.50 -10.90 -7.28
N ASP A 120 -0.53 -10.25 -8.45
CA ASP A 120 -1.50 -10.53 -9.49
C ASP A 120 -0.96 -10.11 -10.85
N VAL A 121 -1.39 -10.82 -11.88
CA VAL A 121 -1.03 -10.56 -13.28
C VAL A 121 -2.28 -10.71 -14.13
N GLN A 122 -2.60 -9.68 -14.90
CA GLN A 122 -3.76 -9.67 -15.78
C GLN A 122 -3.30 -9.46 -17.21
N VAL A 123 -3.75 -10.35 -18.10
CA VAL A 123 -3.44 -10.30 -19.52
C VAL A 123 -4.72 -9.97 -20.28
N PHE A 124 -4.66 -8.90 -21.08
CA PHE A 124 -5.74 -8.47 -21.94
C PHE A 124 -5.29 -8.59 -23.39
N THR A 125 -6.05 -9.33 -24.18
CA THR A 125 -5.83 -9.52 -25.61
C THR A 125 -6.95 -8.82 -26.38
N ARG A 126 -6.59 -8.14 -27.48
CA ARG A 126 -7.57 -7.56 -28.40
C ARG A 126 -8.38 -8.67 -29.09
N ASP A 127 -9.65 -8.39 -29.36
CA ASP A 127 -10.51 -9.23 -30.17
C ASP A 127 -9.87 -9.50 -31.55
N ARG A 128 -9.75 -10.78 -31.95
CA ARG A 128 -9.03 -11.32 -33.13
C ARG A 128 -7.53 -11.57 -33.01
N VAL A 129 -6.90 -11.38 -31.85
CA VAL A 129 -5.53 -11.85 -31.60
C VAL A 129 -5.59 -13.20 -30.89
N GLU A 130 -4.78 -14.18 -31.31
CA GLU A 130 -4.72 -15.47 -30.62
C GLU A 130 -4.25 -15.29 -29.18
N LYS A 131 -4.93 -15.97 -28.25
CA LYS A 131 -4.59 -15.94 -26.82
C LYS A 131 -3.40 -16.85 -26.57
N ASP A 132 -2.40 -16.35 -25.85
CA ASP A 132 -1.27 -17.17 -25.42
C ASP A 132 -1.67 -18.20 -24.37
N THR A 133 -0.83 -19.22 -24.19
CA THR A 133 -1.02 -20.28 -23.18
C THR A 133 -1.30 -19.70 -21.78
N ARG A 134 -0.56 -18.64 -21.40
CA ARG A 134 -0.74 -17.93 -20.13
C ARG A 134 -2.08 -17.20 -20.01
N ALA A 135 -2.56 -16.60 -21.11
CA ALA A 135 -3.85 -15.92 -21.10
C ALA A 135 -5.01 -16.92 -20.95
N VAL A 136 -4.91 -18.06 -21.64
CA VAL A 136 -5.87 -19.17 -21.52
C VAL A 136 -5.88 -19.73 -20.09
N SER A 137 -4.71 -19.97 -19.49
CA SER A 137 -4.65 -20.48 -18.11
C SER A 137 -5.28 -19.51 -17.10
N ILE A 138 -5.05 -18.20 -17.26
CA ILE A 138 -5.62 -17.18 -16.36
C ILE A 138 -7.14 -17.12 -16.52
N ASP A 139 -7.66 -17.19 -17.75
CA ASP A 139 -9.09 -17.20 -18.01
C ASP A 139 -9.77 -18.45 -17.42
N GLU A 140 -9.14 -19.62 -17.53
CA GLU A 140 -9.62 -20.87 -16.93
C GLU A 140 -9.63 -20.82 -15.39
N GLU A 141 -8.55 -20.34 -14.77
CA GLU A 141 -8.48 -20.14 -13.32
C GLU A 141 -9.56 -19.17 -12.84
N ARG A 142 -9.79 -18.08 -13.59
CA ARG A 142 -10.82 -17.09 -13.28
C ARG A 142 -12.23 -17.70 -13.38
N LEU A 143 -12.51 -18.47 -14.43
CA LEU A 143 -13.78 -19.18 -14.58
C LEU A 143 -14.01 -20.20 -13.46
N ALA A 144 -12.98 -20.94 -13.07
CA ALA A 144 -13.05 -21.90 -11.96
C ALA A 144 -13.36 -21.20 -10.63
N LYS A 145 -12.74 -20.03 -10.39
CA LYS A 145 -12.99 -19.23 -9.19
C LYS A 145 -14.42 -18.68 -9.15
N ILE A 146 -14.90 -18.10 -10.25
CA ILE A 146 -16.30 -17.61 -10.37
C ILE A 146 -17.29 -18.75 -10.11
N ARG A 147 -17.04 -19.93 -10.71
CA ARG A 147 -17.89 -21.10 -10.48
C ARG A 147 -17.91 -21.52 -9.01
N LYS A 148 -16.74 -21.57 -8.38
CA LYS A 148 -16.63 -21.92 -6.96
C LYS A 148 -17.38 -20.92 -6.08
N ASP A 149 -17.21 -19.62 -6.32
CA ASP A 149 -17.90 -18.57 -5.56
C ASP A 149 -19.43 -18.69 -5.69
N ILE A 150 -19.93 -18.99 -6.90
CA ILE A 150 -21.34 -19.25 -7.15
C ILE A 150 -21.81 -20.51 -6.42
N ASP A 151 -21.06 -21.61 -6.51
CA ASP A 151 -21.42 -22.88 -5.86
C ASP A 151 -21.44 -22.73 -4.31
N ASP A 152 -20.49 -21.97 -3.75
CA ASP A 152 -20.41 -21.66 -2.32
C ASP A 152 -21.58 -20.74 -1.88
N GLU A 153 -21.86 -19.67 -2.62
CA GLU A 153 -22.98 -18.77 -2.34
C GLU A 153 -24.32 -19.51 -2.44
N PHE A 154 -24.49 -20.31 -3.51
CA PHE A 154 -25.66 -21.15 -3.69
C PHE A 154 -25.79 -22.16 -2.55
N GLY A 155 -24.71 -22.81 -2.13
CA GLY A 155 -24.70 -23.76 -1.01
C GLY A 155 -25.16 -23.13 0.32
N ILE A 156 -24.73 -21.90 0.61
CA ILE A 156 -25.15 -21.16 1.81
C ILE A 156 -26.63 -20.80 1.75
N ILE A 157 -27.08 -20.25 0.62
CA ILE A 157 -28.47 -19.84 0.41
C ILE A 157 -29.40 -21.05 0.45
N ASP A 158 -29.07 -22.11 -0.28
CA ASP A 158 -29.83 -23.36 -0.32
C ASP A 158 -29.86 -24.00 1.06
N GLY A 159 -28.73 -24.04 1.76
CA GLY A 159 -28.62 -24.48 3.14
C GLY A 159 -29.53 -23.73 4.11
N ASP A 160 -29.60 -22.39 4.03
CA ASP A 160 -30.50 -21.59 4.86
C ASP A 160 -31.97 -21.80 4.49
N ILE A 161 -32.30 -21.85 3.20
CA ILE A 161 -33.66 -22.11 2.73
C ILE A 161 -34.13 -23.48 3.24
N PHE A 162 -33.32 -24.53 3.09
CA PHE A 162 -33.66 -25.86 3.59
C PHE A 162 -33.66 -25.93 5.12
N ARG A 163 -32.85 -25.15 5.83
CA ARG A 163 -32.93 -24.99 7.29
C ARG A 163 -34.27 -24.38 7.71
N ARG A 164 -34.73 -23.31 7.04
CA ARG A 164 -36.04 -22.69 7.29
C ARG A 164 -37.18 -23.65 6.98
N ILE A 165 -37.08 -24.40 5.87
CA ILE A 165 -38.06 -25.45 5.52
C ILE A 165 -38.09 -26.51 6.62
N ARG A 166 -36.95 -27.03 7.08
CA ARG A 166 -36.88 -28.02 8.17
C ARG A 166 -37.46 -27.50 9.49
N LEU A 167 -37.20 -26.24 9.87
CA LEU A 167 -37.81 -25.63 11.06
C LEU A 167 -39.35 -25.57 10.94
N LYS A 168 -39.87 -25.15 9.78
CA LYS A 168 -41.32 -25.08 9.55
C LYS A 168 -42.00 -26.44 9.42
N LEU A 169 -41.26 -27.47 8.98
CA LEU A 169 -41.74 -28.85 8.93
C LEU A 169 -41.62 -29.56 10.29
N SER A 170 -40.81 -29.06 11.22
CA SER A 170 -40.65 -29.67 12.55
C SER A 170 -41.92 -29.53 13.39
N GLY A 171 -42.41 -30.63 13.93
CA GLY A 171 -43.61 -30.66 14.79
C GLY A 171 -44.93 -30.98 14.09
N ASN A 172 -44.99 -30.97 12.75
CA ASN A 172 -46.22 -31.23 12.01
C ASN A 172 -46.30 -32.68 11.49
N ALA A 173 -47.53 -33.22 11.36
CA ALA A 173 -47.78 -34.57 10.85
C ALA A 173 -47.79 -34.61 9.31
N LEU A 174 -47.15 -35.64 8.75
CA LEU A 174 -47.05 -35.85 7.30
C LEU A 174 -48.33 -36.47 6.74
N THR A 175 -48.81 -35.94 5.60
CA THR A 175 -49.97 -36.51 4.87
C THR A 175 -49.61 -37.67 3.95
N LYS A 176 -48.34 -37.78 3.52
CA LYS A 176 -47.84 -38.88 2.68
C LYS A 176 -46.50 -39.39 3.18
N ALA A 177 -46.29 -40.70 3.08
CA ALA A 177 -45.00 -41.33 3.33
C ALA A 177 -43.98 -40.90 2.27
N VAL A 178 -42.82 -40.43 2.70
CA VAL A 178 -41.70 -40.06 1.83
C VAL A 178 -40.42 -40.57 2.48
N GLY A 179 -39.73 -41.49 1.80
CA GLY A 179 -38.59 -42.22 2.34
C GLY A 179 -38.99 -43.19 3.47
N ASP A 180 -38.17 -43.27 4.52
CA ASP A 180 -38.34 -44.17 5.68
C ASP A 180 -39.40 -43.71 6.71
N ILE A 181 -40.16 -42.64 6.44
CA ILE A 181 -41.14 -42.07 7.39
C ILE A 181 -42.57 -42.42 6.98
N LYS A 182 -43.34 -43.00 7.90
CA LYS A 182 -44.75 -43.38 7.70
C LYS A 182 -45.68 -42.16 7.79
N ALA A 183 -46.82 -42.22 7.10
CA ALA A 183 -47.86 -41.20 7.19
C ALA A 183 -48.36 -41.05 8.64
N GLY A 184 -48.49 -39.81 9.13
CA GLY A 184 -48.94 -39.51 10.50
C GLY A 184 -47.85 -39.46 11.58
N GLU A 185 -46.57 -39.70 11.25
CA GLU A 185 -45.49 -39.64 12.24
C GLU A 185 -44.97 -38.20 12.44
N LYS A 186 -44.81 -37.77 13.70
CA LYS A 186 -44.30 -36.42 14.02
C LYS A 186 -42.84 -36.30 13.59
N LEU A 187 -42.55 -35.30 12.76
CA LEU A 187 -41.20 -35.03 12.25
C LEU A 187 -40.25 -34.61 13.38
N ASN A 188 -39.39 -35.55 13.82
CA ASN A 188 -38.32 -35.31 14.77
C ASN A 188 -37.04 -34.82 14.08
N ALA A 189 -36.27 -33.94 14.74
CA ALA A 189 -35.03 -33.35 14.21
C ALA A 189 -33.94 -34.37 13.79
N LYS A 190 -33.99 -35.61 14.31
CA LYS A 190 -33.09 -36.71 13.93
C LYS A 190 -33.46 -37.37 12.59
N LEU A 191 -34.75 -37.43 12.25
CA LEU A 191 -35.24 -38.04 11.01
C LEU A 191 -35.06 -37.09 9.81
N MET A 192 -35.19 -35.78 10.04
CA MET A 192 -34.99 -34.75 9.00
C MET A 192 -33.52 -34.48 8.62
N LYS A 193 -32.55 -35.02 9.36
CA LYS A 193 -31.12 -34.96 8.99
C LYS A 193 -30.71 -36.06 8.00
N LYS A 194 -31.51 -37.12 7.85
CA LYS A 194 -31.17 -38.29 7.03
C LYS A 194 -31.72 -38.26 5.61
N ILE A 195 -32.65 -37.37 5.29
CA ILE A 195 -33.26 -37.29 3.96
C ILE A 195 -32.62 -36.15 3.16
N ASP A 196 -32.38 -36.43 1.88
CA ASP A 196 -31.76 -35.48 0.95
C ASP A 196 -32.68 -34.28 0.70
N ASN A 197 -32.08 -33.12 0.46
CA ASN A 197 -32.80 -31.86 0.22
C ASN A 197 -33.81 -31.97 -0.94
N ALA A 198 -33.52 -32.82 -1.93
CA ALA A 198 -34.41 -33.11 -3.06
C ALA A 198 -35.72 -33.81 -2.65
N ASP A 199 -35.71 -34.60 -1.57
CA ASP A 199 -36.87 -35.30 -1.06
C ASP A 199 -37.62 -34.49 0.00
N ILE A 200 -36.92 -33.60 0.73
CA ILE A 200 -37.55 -32.60 1.61
C ILE A 200 -38.47 -31.67 0.82
N ALA A 201 -38.07 -31.27 -0.38
CA ALA A 201 -38.88 -30.42 -1.25
C ALA A 201 -40.19 -31.09 -1.74
N LYS A 202 -40.31 -32.42 -1.60
CA LYS A 202 -41.50 -33.20 -2.00
C LYS A 202 -42.44 -33.51 -0.83
N LEU A 203 -42.05 -33.18 0.41
CA LEU A 203 -42.86 -33.42 1.60
C LEU A 203 -44.13 -32.55 1.60
N LYS A 204 -45.26 -33.14 2.00
CA LYS A 204 -46.53 -32.44 2.20
C LYS A 204 -47.05 -32.69 3.61
N VAL A 205 -47.46 -31.62 4.27
CA VAL A 205 -47.95 -31.60 5.65
C VAL A 205 -49.48 -31.44 5.66
N GLU A 206 -50.16 -31.75 6.76
CA GLU A 206 -51.62 -31.56 6.91
C GLU A 206 -52.05 -30.09 6.83
N ASP A 207 -51.21 -29.15 7.29
CA ASP A 207 -51.49 -27.72 7.28
C ASP A 207 -51.27 -27.08 5.89
N ALA A 208 -52.35 -26.54 5.32
CA ALA A 208 -52.34 -25.88 4.01
C ALA A 208 -51.51 -24.59 3.99
N THR A 209 -51.35 -23.90 5.13
CA THR A 209 -50.57 -22.66 5.24
C THR A 209 -49.07 -22.95 5.13
N VAL A 210 -48.59 -23.96 5.87
CA VAL A 210 -47.20 -24.42 5.85
C VAL A 210 -46.80 -24.93 4.47
N ASN A 211 -47.69 -25.68 3.79
CA ASN A 211 -47.44 -26.13 2.42
C ASN A 211 -47.28 -24.98 1.41
N LYS A 212 -48.05 -23.89 1.58
CA LYS A 212 -47.95 -22.71 0.71
C LYS A 212 -46.62 -21.98 0.92
N GLU A 213 -46.16 -21.88 2.16
CA GLU A 213 -44.87 -21.26 2.50
C GLU A 213 -43.68 -22.11 2.06
N VAL A 214 -43.73 -23.43 2.23
CA VAL A 214 -42.69 -24.34 1.73
C VAL A 214 -42.62 -24.29 0.20
N ALA A 215 -43.75 -24.25 -0.49
CA ALA A 215 -43.79 -24.09 -1.94
C ALA A 215 -43.19 -22.73 -2.40
N ALA A 216 -43.41 -21.66 -1.64
CA ALA A 216 -42.81 -20.35 -1.91
C ALA A 216 -41.28 -20.37 -1.74
N LEU A 217 -40.78 -21.01 -0.67
CA LEU A 217 -39.33 -21.15 -0.42
C LEU A 217 -38.65 -22.04 -1.47
N VAL A 218 -39.27 -23.14 -1.90
CA VAL A 218 -38.76 -23.98 -2.99
C VAL A 218 -38.76 -23.23 -4.32
N LYS A 219 -39.78 -22.40 -4.59
CA LYS A 219 -39.79 -21.53 -5.77
C LYS A 219 -38.67 -20.49 -5.73
N GLN A 220 -38.38 -19.94 -4.56
CA GLN A 220 -37.28 -18.99 -4.35
C GLN A 220 -35.91 -19.63 -4.61
N ALA A 221 -35.67 -20.86 -4.11
CA ALA A 221 -34.43 -21.60 -4.37
C ALA A 221 -34.22 -21.85 -5.89
N LYS A 222 -35.27 -22.29 -6.59
CA LYS A 222 -35.21 -22.49 -8.06
C LYS A 222 -35.00 -21.19 -8.83
N ALA A 223 -35.62 -20.10 -8.39
CA ALA A 223 -35.42 -18.79 -9.03
C ALA A 223 -33.98 -18.32 -8.89
N LYS A 224 -33.39 -18.51 -7.70
CA LYS A 224 -31.97 -18.21 -7.43
C LYS A 224 -31.03 -19.07 -8.26
N GLN A 225 -31.32 -20.37 -8.42
CA GLN A 225 -30.52 -21.25 -9.30
C GLN A 225 -30.47 -20.71 -10.74
N VAL A 226 -31.61 -20.35 -11.32
CA VAL A 226 -31.68 -19.80 -12.68
C VAL A 226 -30.98 -18.44 -12.78
N GLU A 227 -30.99 -17.64 -11.72
CA GLU A 227 -30.28 -16.36 -11.64
C GLU A 227 -28.75 -16.57 -11.67
N PHE A 228 -28.24 -17.53 -10.88
CA PHE A 228 -26.82 -17.90 -10.84
C PHE A 228 -26.34 -18.49 -12.17
N ASP A 229 -27.12 -19.37 -12.80
CA ASP A 229 -26.79 -19.94 -14.12
C ASP A 229 -26.66 -18.84 -15.19
N LYS A 230 -27.59 -17.88 -15.19
CA LYS A 230 -27.54 -16.73 -16.09
C LYS A 230 -26.34 -15.84 -15.80
N PHE A 231 -26.04 -15.60 -14.53
CA PHE A 231 -24.88 -14.81 -14.13
C PHE A 231 -23.57 -15.46 -14.59
N PHE A 232 -23.43 -16.78 -14.42
CA PHE A 232 -22.28 -17.54 -14.89
C PHE A 232 -22.10 -17.43 -16.42
N GLU A 233 -23.18 -17.60 -17.19
CA GLU A 233 -23.11 -17.46 -18.66
C GLU A 233 -22.74 -16.04 -19.11
N ILE A 234 -23.22 -15.00 -18.42
CA ILE A 234 -22.85 -13.60 -18.70
C ILE A 234 -21.35 -13.38 -18.43
N GLU A 235 -20.86 -13.81 -17.27
CA GLU A 235 -19.43 -13.64 -16.93
C GLU A 235 -18.51 -14.47 -17.83
N ARG A 236 -18.94 -15.67 -18.21
CA ARG A 236 -18.24 -16.51 -19.20
C ARG A 236 -18.17 -15.83 -20.56
N ALA A 237 -19.27 -15.23 -21.02
CA ALA A 237 -19.30 -14.49 -22.28
C ALA A 237 -18.36 -13.29 -22.25
N LYS A 238 -18.31 -12.52 -21.15
CA LYS A 238 -17.39 -11.39 -20.99
C LYS A 238 -15.91 -11.78 -21.05
N ILE A 239 -15.54 -12.92 -20.49
CA ILE A 239 -14.15 -13.43 -20.55
C ILE A 239 -13.81 -13.89 -21.97
N ALA A 240 -14.80 -14.40 -22.71
CA ALA A 240 -14.63 -14.83 -24.10
C ALA A 240 -14.53 -13.68 -25.10
N GLU A 241 -15.32 -12.60 -24.92
CA GLU A 241 -15.44 -11.46 -25.85
C GLU A 241 -14.15 -10.62 -25.98
N GLY A 242 -13.15 -10.84 -25.10
CA GLY A 242 -11.87 -10.12 -25.14
C GLY A 242 -12.01 -8.68 -24.63
N ALA A 243 -10.90 -7.95 -24.60
CA ALA A 243 -10.87 -6.59 -24.04
C ALA A 243 -10.77 -5.53 -25.13
N GLU A 244 -11.51 -4.43 -24.95
CA GLU A 244 -11.37 -3.25 -25.80
C GLU A 244 -10.07 -2.51 -25.46
N LEU A 245 -9.06 -2.65 -26.33
CA LEU A 245 -7.73 -2.05 -26.16
C LEU A 245 -7.54 -0.80 -27.03
N PRO A 246 -6.76 0.22 -26.57
CA PRO A 246 -6.48 1.44 -27.33
C PRO A 246 -5.96 1.15 -28.74
N PRO A 247 -6.27 1.99 -29.76
CA PRO A 247 -5.91 1.72 -31.15
C PRO A 247 -4.41 1.44 -31.30
N GLY A 248 -4.08 0.39 -32.07
CA GLY A 248 -2.70 -0.07 -32.25
C GLY A 248 -2.12 -0.92 -31.10
N VAL A 249 -2.80 -1.10 -29.97
CA VAL A 249 -2.40 -2.04 -28.90
C VAL A 249 -2.98 -3.43 -29.15
N MET A 250 -2.13 -4.42 -29.36
CA MET A 250 -2.54 -5.82 -29.60
C MET A 250 -2.78 -6.57 -28.30
N LYS A 251 -1.91 -6.35 -27.31
CA LYS A 251 -1.94 -7.02 -26.01
C LYS A 251 -1.51 -6.04 -24.92
N MET A 252 -2.12 -6.16 -23.75
CA MET A 252 -1.80 -5.38 -22.56
C MET A 252 -1.62 -6.33 -21.39
N VAL A 253 -0.50 -6.21 -20.68
CA VAL A 253 -0.23 -7.01 -19.47
C VAL A 253 -0.10 -6.05 -18.30
N LYS A 254 -0.93 -6.25 -17.28
CA LYS A 254 -0.85 -5.53 -16.00
C LYS A 254 -0.22 -6.45 -14.96
N VAL A 255 0.77 -5.95 -14.25
CA VAL A 255 1.45 -6.65 -13.16
C VAL A 255 1.25 -5.82 -11.89
N TYR A 256 0.67 -6.44 -10.87
CA TYR A 256 0.49 -5.83 -9.57
C TYR A 256 1.63 -6.26 -8.65
N VAL A 257 2.40 -5.30 -8.16
CA VAL A 257 3.52 -5.54 -7.25
C VAL A 257 3.18 -4.95 -5.88
N ALA A 258 3.11 -5.82 -4.87
CA ALA A 258 2.97 -5.40 -3.48
C ALA A 258 4.35 -5.18 -2.86
N THR A 259 4.57 -3.97 -2.38
CA THR A 259 5.77 -3.55 -1.65
C THR A 259 5.41 -3.31 -0.20
N ARG A 260 6.13 -3.96 0.70
CA ARG A 260 6.06 -3.69 2.14
C ARG A 260 7.04 -2.57 2.48
N LYS A 261 6.53 -1.41 2.88
CA LYS A 261 7.34 -0.24 3.25
C LYS A 261 7.32 -0.06 4.76
N THR A 262 8.44 -0.38 5.41
CA THR A 262 8.65 -0.15 6.84
C THR A 262 8.82 1.34 7.12
N LEU A 263 8.87 1.71 8.40
CA LEU A 263 9.19 3.08 8.82
C LEU A 263 10.70 3.29 8.76
N GLN A 264 11.15 4.42 8.21
CA GLN A 264 12.58 4.74 8.11
C GLN A 264 12.89 6.23 8.29
N VAL A 265 14.18 6.54 8.45
CA VAL A 265 14.67 7.91 8.55
C VAL A 265 14.33 8.69 7.27
N GLY A 266 13.76 9.89 7.44
CA GLY A 266 13.27 10.72 6.34
C GLY A 266 11.76 10.59 6.06
N ASP A 267 11.09 9.56 6.59
CA ASP A 267 9.63 9.47 6.50
C ASP A 267 8.96 10.56 7.34
N LYS A 268 7.79 11.01 6.87
CA LYS A 268 7.03 12.08 7.52
C LYS A 268 5.92 11.49 8.38
N MET A 269 5.86 11.90 9.63
CA MET A 269 4.79 11.57 10.56
C MET A 269 4.06 12.84 11.02
N ALA A 270 2.84 12.66 11.51
CA ALA A 270 2.06 13.75 12.07
C ALA A 270 1.12 13.27 13.19
N GLY A 271 0.92 14.11 14.19
CA GLY A 271 -0.22 13.99 15.09
C GLY A 271 -1.46 14.66 14.49
N ARG A 272 -2.61 14.49 15.17
CA ARG A 272 -3.90 15.07 14.75
C ARG A 272 -3.96 16.59 14.93
N HIS A 273 -3.08 17.16 15.74
CA HIS A 273 -3.04 18.58 16.10
C HIS A 273 -2.13 19.42 15.19
N GLY A 274 -1.84 18.94 13.98
CA GLY A 274 -1.01 19.64 12.99
C GLY A 274 0.49 19.64 13.30
N ASN A 275 0.92 18.96 14.37
CA ASN A 275 2.32 18.68 14.67
C ASN A 275 2.85 17.66 13.66
N LYS A 276 3.58 18.15 12.65
CA LYS A 276 4.21 17.33 11.61
C LYS A 276 5.70 17.28 11.89
N GLY A 277 6.31 16.14 11.62
CA GLY A 277 7.74 15.97 11.78
C GLY A 277 8.31 14.93 10.84
N VAL A 278 9.63 14.98 10.67
CA VAL A 278 10.40 14.02 9.88
C VAL A 278 11.21 13.17 10.84
N ILE A 279 11.22 11.85 10.62
CA ILE A 279 12.01 10.94 11.44
C ILE A 279 13.49 11.23 11.16
N SER A 280 14.22 11.69 12.17
CA SER A 280 15.66 11.96 12.05
C SER A 280 16.51 10.76 12.45
N ARG A 281 16.02 9.96 13.41
CA ARG A 281 16.75 8.79 13.90
C ARG A 281 15.78 7.74 14.44
N VAL A 282 16.09 6.49 14.12
CA VAL A 282 15.59 5.32 14.84
C VAL A 282 16.67 4.94 15.85
N SER A 283 16.34 4.97 17.14
CA SER A 283 17.28 4.69 18.23
C SER A 283 17.01 3.30 18.82
N PRO A 284 18.06 2.55 19.20
CA PRO A 284 17.90 1.29 19.92
C PRO A 284 17.06 1.46 21.19
N ILE A 285 16.43 0.39 21.66
CA ILE A 285 15.51 0.43 22.81
C ILE A 285 16.26 0.84 24.09
N GLU A 286 17.48 0.35 24.26
CA GLU A 286 18.37 0.64 25.39
C GLU A 286 18.82 2.10 25.45
N ASP A 287 18.82 2.80 24.31
CA ASP A 287 19.18 4.22 24.23
C ASP A 287 18.00 5.15 24.56
N MET A 288 16.77 4.61 24.65
CA MET A 288 15.57 5.40 24.86
C MET A 288 15.40 5.76 26.34
N PRO A 289 14.86 6.96 26.64
CA PRO A 289 14.41 7.28 27.98
C PRO A 289 13.43 6.24 28.52
N TYR A 290 13.56 5.90 29.79
CA TYR A 290 12.71 4.91 30.45
C TYR A 290 12.13 5.45 31.77
N LEU A 291 11.00 4.88 32.17
CA LEU A 291 10.28 5.17 33.41
C LEU A 291 10.83 4.35 34.58
N GLU A 292 10.40 4.63 35.81
CA GLU A 292 10.86 3.90 37.01
C GLU A 292 10.54 2.40 36.98
N ASP A 293 9.48 2.02 36.27
CA ASP A 293 9.08 0.62 36.05
C ASP A 293 9.96 -0.10 35.01
N GLY A 294 10.90 0.61 34.38
CA GLY A 294 11.78 0.10 33.32
C GLY A 294 11.17 0.15 31.92
N SER A 295 9.94 0.64 31.77
CA SER A 295 9.30 0.77 30.46
C SER A 295 9.89 1.93 29.66
N THR A 296 10.28 1.65 28.41
CA THR A 296 10.90 2.65 27.53
C THR A 296 9.85 3.45 26.75
N VAL A 297 10.16 4.70 26.42
CA VAL A 297 9.30 5.52 25.54
C VAL A 297 9.46 5.13 24.07
N ASP A 298 8.39 5.26 23.28
CA ASP A 298 8.40 4.93 21.84
C ASP A 298 8.83 6.08 20.94
N VAL A 299 8.43 7.31 21.27
CA VAL A 299 8.61 8.48 20.43
C VAL A 299 8.99 9.67 21.31
N VAL A 300 10.02 10.41 20.91
CA VAL A 300 10.47 11.63 21.59
C VAL A 300 10.20 12.84 20.70
N LEU A 301 9.31 13.71 21.16
CA LEU A 301 8.90 14.95 20.48
C LEU A 301 9.56 16.17 21.12
N ASN A 302 9.67 17.26 20.36
CA ASN A 302 10.23 18.52 20.85
C ASN A 302 9.16 19.36 21.56
N PRO A 303 9.33 19.72 22.85
CA PRO A 303 8.36 20.55 23.56
C PRO A 303 8.27 21.98 23.01
N LEU A 304 9.35 22.50 22.38
CA LEU A 304 9.39 23.89 21.89
C LEU A 304 8.41 24.16 20.76
N GLY A 305 7.96 23.12 20.05
CA GLY A 305 6.97 23.25 18.98
C GLY A 305 5.56 23.57 19.47
N VAL A 306 5.23 23.26 20.73
CA VAL A 306 3.87 23.43 21.28
C VAL A 306 3.55 24.91 21.53
N PRO A 307 4.37 25.70 22.26
CA PRO A 307 4.06 27.09 22.54
C PRO A 307 4.02 27.95 21.27
N SER A 308 4.97 27.75 20.34
CA SER A 308 5.06 28.55 19.12
C SER A 308 3.86 28.35 18.18
N ARG A 309 3.24 27.16 18.19
CA ARG A 309 2.11 26.82 17.31
C ARG A 309 0.75 26.90 17.98
N MET A 310 0.72 27.15 19.29
CA MET A 310 -0.50 27.24 20.11
C MET A 310 -1.41 26.01 20.02
N ASN A 311 -0.85 24.83 19.73
CA ASN A 311 -1.61 23.58 19.61
C ASN A 311 -1.54 22.75 20.91
N VAL A 312 -2.07 23.35 22.00
CA VAL A 312 -2.10 22.77 23.35
C VAL A 312 -2.90 21.48 23.43
N GLY A 313 -3.86 21.28 22.51
CA GLY A 313 -4.67 20.06 22.44
C GLY A 313 -3.86 18.77 22.37
N GLN A 314 -2.65 18.79 21.78
CA GLN A 314 -1.78 17.61 21.75
C GLN A 314 -1.27 17.20 23.15
N VAL A 315 -1.12 18.16 24.07
CA VAL A 315 -0.71 17.88 25.45
C VAL A 315 -1.88 17.28 26.23
N LEU A 316 -3.09 17.83 26.03
CA LEU A 316 -4.31 17.27 26.60
C LEU A 316 -4.57 15.84 26.09
N GLU A 317 -4.32 15.59 24.80
CA GLU A 317 -4.37 14.24 24.22
C GLU A 317 -3.38 13.29 24.91
N VAL A 318 -2.13 13.72 25.13
CA VAL A 318 -1.10 12.91 25.80
C VAL A 318 -1.52 12.55 27.22
N HIS A 319 -2.02 13.52 28.00
CA HIS A 319 -2.46 13.28 29.37
C HIS A 319 -3.68 12.35 29.44
N LEU A 320 -4.69 12.59 28.59
CA LEU A 320 -5.87 11.72 28.51
C LEU A 320 -5.51 10.31 28.04
N GLY A 321 -4.62 10.20 27.04
CA GLY A 321 -4.12 8.93 26.54
C GLY A 321 -3.31 8.17 27.60
N TYR A 322 -2.59 8.90 28.46
CA TYR A 322 -1.88 8.29 29.59
C TYR A 322 -2.86 7.73 30.63
N ALA A 323 -3.87 8.51 31.02
CA ALA A 323 -4.93 8.03 31.90
C ALA A 323 -5.65 6.80 31.33
N ALA A 324 -6.03 6.85 30.04
CA ALA A 324 -6.71 5.76 29.34
C ALA A 324 -5.91 4.46 29.35
N LYS A 325 -4.59 4.54 29.12
CA LYS A 325 -3.70 3.37 29.17
C LYS A 325 -3.48 2.86 30.59
N GLY A 326 -3.29 3.75 31.57
CA GLY A 326 -3.19 3.38 32.98
C GLY A 326 -4.43 2.65 33.51
N LEU A 327 -5.63 3.13 33.15
CA LEU A 327 -6.89 2.44 33.47
C LEU A 327 -6.95 1.04 32.84
N GLY A 328 -6.47 0.88 31.60
CA GLY A 328 -6.37 -0.42 30.93
C GLY A 328 -5.43 -1.39 31.65
N TYR A 329 -4.24 -0.93 32.06
CA TYR A 329 -3.30 -1.74 32.83
C TYR A 329 -3.86 -2.17 34.19
N LYS A 330 -4.67 -1.33 34.82
CA LYS A 330 -5.36 -1.67 36.06
C LYS A 330 -6.43 -2.74 35.84
N ILE A 331 -7.22 -2.63 34.76
CA ILE A 331 -8.17 -3.69 34.34
C ILE A 331 -7.42 -4.99 34.03
N ALA A 332 -6.27 -4.90 33.35
CA ALA A 332 -5.42 -6.04 33.03
C ALA A 332 -4.94 -6.78 34.29
N ALA A 333 -4.43 -6.04 35.27
CA ALA A 333 -3.99 -6.58 36.55
C ALA A 333 -5.14 -7.29 37.29
N MET A 334 -6.33 -6.66 37.33
CA MET A 334 -7.52 -7.27 37.94
C MET A 334 -7.94 -8.57 37.24
N LEU A 335 -7.83 -8.65 35.91
CA LEU A 335 -8.13 -9.86 35.14
C LEU A 335 -7.11 -10.98 35.38
N ASP A 336 -5.82 -10.64 35.45
CA ASP A 336 -4.74 -11.62 35.61
C ASP A 336 -4.73 -12.28 37.00
N GLU A 337 -5.18 -11.57 38.03
CA GLU A 337 -5.25 -12.08 39.41
C GLU A 337 -6.31 -13.18 39.62
N LYS A 338 -7.25 -13.37 38.68
CA LYS A 338 -8.26 -14.45 38.65
C LYS A 338 -8.96 -14.73 39.99
N ARG A 339 -9.36 -13.67 40.70
CA ARG A 339 -10.08 -13.78 41.99
C ARG A 339 -11.53 -14.21 41.80
N THR A 340 -12.12 -14.84 42.80
CA THR A 340 -13.52 -15.29 42.79
C THR A 340 -14.52 -14.12 42.71
N GLU A 341 -14.13 -12.92 43.16
CA GLU A 341 -14.95 -11.70 43.13
C GLU A 341 -14.57 -10.76 41.97
N MET A 342 -13.69 -11.19 41.07
CA MET A 342 -13.13 -10.39 39.97
C MET A 342 -14.21 -9.69 39.15
N VAL A 343 -15.29 -10.39 38.77
CA VAL A 343 -16.33 -9.81 37.93
C VAL A 343 -17.07 -8.66 38.64
N LYS A 344 -17.26 -8.75 39.96
CA LYS A 344 -17.90 -7.69 40.74
C LYS A 344 -16.99 -6.48 40.89
N GLU A 345 -15.70 -6.71 41.16
CA GLU A 345 -14.70 -5.65 41.28
C GLU A 345 -14.51 -4.93 39.94
N ILE A 346 -14.37 -5.67 38.85
CA ILE A 346 -14.26 -5.12 37.49
C ILE A 346 -15.53 -4.35 37.14
N ARG A 347 -16.72 -4.90 37.41
CA ARG A 347 -17.99 -4.20 37.15
C ARG A 347 -18.07 -2.88 37.92
N ALA A 348 -17.68 -2.88 39.20
CA ALA A 348 -17.65 -1.67 40.01
C ALA A 348 -16.59 -0.66 39.53
N PHE A 349 -15.46 -1.14 39.02
CA PHE A 349 -14.41 -0.28 38.47
C PHE A 349 -14.82 0.32 37.12
N LEU A 350 -15.41 -0.48 36.23
CA LEU A 350 -15.98 -0.01 34.96
C LEU A 350 -17.12 0.98 35.19
N ASP A 351 -17.98 0.74 36.18
CA ASP A 351 -19.04 1.68 36.58
C ASP A 351 -18.45 3.03 36.98
N LYS A 352 -17.37 3.04 37.77
CA LYS A 352 -16.65 4.28 38.08
C LYS A 352 -16.04 4.92 36.84
N ILE A 353 -15.50 4.18 35.89
CA ILE A 353 -14.90 4.76 34.69
C ILE A 353 -15.97 5.39 33.78
N TYR A 354 -17.03 4.64 33.45
CA TYR A 354 -18.04 5.06 32.48
C TYR A 354 -19.08 6.03 33.06
N ASN A 355 -19.48 5.86 34.33
CA ASN A 355 -20.57 6.66 34.92
C ASN A 355 -20.09 7.88 35.72
N SER A 356 -18.78 8.14 35.78
CA SER A 356 -18.27 9.38 36.38
C SER A 356 -18.50 10.62 35.52
N TYR A 357 -18.50 10.47 34.19
CA TYR A 357 -18.49 11.61 33.27
C TYR A 357 -19.35 11.37 32.02
N GLY A 358 -20.14 12.37 31.64
CA GLY A 358 -20.91 12.35 30.40
C GLY A 358 -22.17 11.48 30.48
N LYS A 359 -22.36 10.63 29.47
CA LYS A 359 -23.55 9.77 29.32
C LYS A 359 -23.42 8.58 30.26
N GLN A 360 -24.46 8.38 31.09
CA GLN A 360 -24.53 7.19 31.93
C GLN A 360 -24.83 5.96 31.09
N GLU A 361 -24.03 4.91 31.28
CA GLU A 361 -24.18 3.61 30.65
C GLU A 361 -24.64 2.57 31.68
N ASP A 362 -25.57 1.70 31.29
CA ASP A 362 -26.13 0.66 32.16
C ASP A 362 -25.33 -0.64 32.05
N LEU A 363 -24.27 -0.74 32.87
CA LEU A 363 -23.46 -1.95 33.02
C LEU A 363 -24.14 -3.05 33.85
N ALA A 364 -25.30 -2.79 34.46
CA ALA A 364 -26.03 -3.82 35.22
C ALA A 364 -26.75 -4.79 34.28
N SER A 365 -27.14 -4.33 33.09
CA SER A 365 -27.79 -5.16 32.06
C SER A 365 -26.90 -6.26 31.46
N PHE A 366 -25.58 -6.13 31.59
CA PHE A 366 -24.60 -7.05 31.02
C PHE A 366 -24.46 -8.33 31.85
N THR A 367 -24.34 -9.45 31.15
CA THR A 367 -23.99 -10.75 31.73
C THR A 367 -22.53 -10.77 32.19
N ASP A 368 -22.19 -11.69 33.10
CA ASP A 368 -20.82 -11.81 33.61
C ASP A 368 -19.82 -12.21 32.51
N GLU A 369 -20.25 -12.96 31.50
CA GLU A 369 -19.44 -13.32 30.33
C GLU A 369 -19.14 -12.10 29.46
N GLU A 370 -20.15 -11.26 29.18
CA GLU A 370 -19.98 -10.02 28.40
C GLU A 370 -19.09 -9.01 29.12
N ILE A 371 -19.13 -8.93 30.45
CA ILE A 371 -18.23 -8.06 31.23
C ILE A 371 -16.78 -8.54 31.12
N ILE A 372 -16.54 -9.85 31.16
CA ILE A 372 -15.19 -10.41 30.97
C ILE A 372 -14.69 -10.15 29.55
N GLU A 373 -15.54 -10.32 28.54
CA GLU A 373 -15.20 -10.02 27.15
C GLU A 373 -14.86 -8.53 26.98
N LEU A 374 -15.69 -7.64 27.52
CA LEU A 374 -15.44 -6.20 27.52
C LEU A 374 -14.12 -5.87 28.21
N ALA A 375 -13.88 -6.40 29.41
CA ALA A 375 -12.65 -6.16 30.15
C ALA A 375 -11.40 -6.66 29.40
N ASN A 376 -11.47 -7.80 28.71
CA ASN A 376 -10.38 -8.29 27.87
C ASN A 376 -10.06 -7.33 26.72
N ASN A 377 -11.08 -6.75 26.09
CA ASN A 377 -10.89 -5.75 25.04
C ASN A 377 -10.30 -4.43 25.58
N LEU A 378 -10.60 -4.08 26.83
CA LEU A 378 -10.10 -2.87 27.49
C LEU A 378 -8.71 -3.04 28.14
N ARG A 379 -8.15 -4.25 28.12
CA ARG A 379 -6.84 -4.58 28.72
C ARG A 379 -5.72 -3.69 28.20
N GLU A 380 -5.75 -3.40 26.89
CA GLU A 380 -4.72 -2.56 26.30
C GLU A 380 -4.91 -1.09 26.66
N GLY A 381 -6.09 -0.63 27.07
CA GLY A 381 -6.39 0.78 27.30
C GLY A 381 -7.87 1.06 27.09
N VAL A 382 -8.44 1.94 27.90
CA VAL A 382 -9.86 2.31 27.79
C VAL A 382 -10.04 3.34 26.67
N PRO A 383 -10.77 3.05 25.57
CA PRO A 383 -11.00 4.02 24.52
C PRO A 383 -11.83 5.19 25.03
N MET A 384 -11.29 6.40 24.89
CA MET A 384 -11.96 7.64 25.30
C MET A 384 -12.46 8.41 24.08
N ALA A 385 -13.66 8.96 24.18
CA ALA A 385 -14.24 9.84 23.16
C ALA A 385 -14.42 11.25 23.73
N THR A 386 -13.80 12.23 23.09
CA THR A 386 -13.96 13.65 23.42
C THR A 386 -14.58 14.37 22.21
N PRO A 387 -15.87 14.71 22.24
CA PRO A 387 -16.53 15.46 21.18
C PRO A 387 -15.86 16.81 20.90
N VAL A 388 -16.01 17.29 19.66
CA VAL A 388 -15.52 18.61 19.29
C VAL A 388 -16.39 19.67 19.98
N PHE A 389 -15.75 20.61 20.69
CA PHE A 389 -16.38 21.69 21.48
C PHE A 389 -17.17 21.28 22.72
N ASP A 390 -17.37 19.98 22.95
CA ASP A 390 -17.96 19.42 24.19
C ASP A 390 -17.03 18.32 24.74
N GLY A 391 -15.75 18.69 24.87
CA GLY A 391 -14.69 17.78 25.29
C GLY A 391 -14.53 17.68 26.80
N ILE A 392 -13.70 16.71 27.23
CA ILE A 392 -13.35 16.52 28.63
C ILE A 392 -12.62 17.75 29.20
N LYS A 393 -12.90 18.11 30.46
CA LYS A 393 -12.22 19.22 31.15
C LYS A 393 -10.94 18.73 31.80
N GLU A 394 -10.04 19.67 32.12
CA GLU A 394 -8.77 19.36 32.76
C GLU A 394 -8.94 18.68 34.13
N GLU A 395 -9.93 19.11 34.92
CA GLU A 395 -10.25 18.51 36.22
C GLU A 395 -10.61 17.02 36.11
N ASP A 396 -11.32 16.66 35.05
CA ASP A 396 -11.74 15.28 34.77
C ASP A 396 -10.55 14.44 34.26
N ILE A 397 -9.62 15.03 33.50
CA ILE A 397 -8.37 14.33 33.12
C ILE A 397 -7.56 13.99 34.38
N LYS A 398 -7.45 14.94 35.33
CA LYS A 398 -6.72 14.73 36.59
C LYS A 398 -7.37 13.65 37.46
N SER A 399 -8.69 13.59 37.52
CA SER A 399 -9.39 12.54 38.26
C SER A 399 -9.18 11.17 37.65
N LEU A 400 -9.15 11.06 36.30
CA LEU A 400 -8.84 9.83 35.59
C LEU A 400 -7.40 9.38 35.80
N LEU A 401 -6.43 10.31 35.76
CA LEU A 401 -5.02 10.02 36.09
C LEU A 401 -4.91 9.47 37.51
N LYS A 402 -5.58 10.10 38.47
CA LYS A 402 -5.62 9.63 39.86
C LYS A 402 -6.25 8.24 40.00
N MET A 403 -7.32 7.97 39.25
CA MET A 403 -7.97 6.66 39.25
C MET A 403 -7.05 5.56 38.69
N ALA A 404 -6.18 5.93 37.75
CA ALA A 404 -5.15 5.07 37.17
C ALA A 404 -3.87 4.95 38.02
N ASP A 405 -3.83 5.55 39.21
CA ASP A 405 -2.64 5.62 40.08
C ASP A 405 -1.44 6.34 39.43
N LEU A 406 -1.72 7.29 38.53
CA LEU A 406 -0.74 8.12 37.82
C LEU A 406 -0.69 9.55 38.40
N PRO A 407 0.42 10.27 38.26
CA PRO A 407 0.55 11.64 38.76
C PRO A 407 -0.44 12.59 38.07
N GLU A 408 -1.15 13.41 38.87
CA GLU A 408 -2.14 14.39 38.38
C GLU A 408 -1.53 15.44 37.43
N SER A 409 -0.20 15.62 37.44
CA SER A 409 0.53 16.50 36.51
C SER A 409 0.67 15.91 35.10
N GLY A 410 0.49 14.60 34.92
CA GLY A 410 0.83 13.88 33.69
C GLY A 410 2.34 13.85 33.39
N GLN A 411 3.17 14.12 34.41
CA GLN A 411 4.63 14.15 34.30
C GLN A 411 5.24 13.09 35.21
N GLU A 412 6.21 12.35 34.68
CA GLU A 412 6.94 11.31 35.41
C GLU A 412 8.45 11.60 35.40
N GLN A 413 9.15 10.99 36.35
CA GLN A 413 10.60 10.99 36.38
C GLN A 413 11.10 10.01 35.31
N LEU A 414 11.89 10.52 34.36
CA LEU A 414 12.55 9.70 33.34
C LEU A 414 14.03 9.52 33.69
N TYR A 415 14.61 8.47 33.14
CA TYR A 415 16.03 8.14 33.21
C TYR A 415 16.61 8.04 31.79
N ASP A 416 17.84 8.49 31.60
CA ASP A 416 18.55 8.35 30.33
C ASP A 416 18.99 6.90 30.15
N GLY A 417 18.56 6.25 29.06
CA GLY A 417 18.93 4.87 28.73
C GLY A 417 20.43 4.65 28.58
N ARG A 418 21.21 5.69 28.24
CA ARG A 418 22.66 5.58 28.04
C ARG A 418 23.48 5.67 29.31
N THR A 419 23.12 6.59 30.19
CA THR A 419 23.88 6.85 31.43
C THR A 419 23.25 6.19 32.65
N GLY A 420 21.94 5.93 32.61
CA GLY A 420 21.14 5.51 33.76
C GLY A 420 20.83 6.63 34.74
N GLU A 421 21.25 7.87 34.45
CA GLU A 421 20.99 9.02 35.32
C GLU A 421 19.56 9.54 35.13
N ALA A 422 18.95 10.00 36.22
CA ALA A 422 17.64 10.63 36.19
C ALA A 422 17.73 12.02 35.52
N PHE A 423 16.75 12.38 34.70
CA PHE A 423 16.65 13.75 34.19
C PHE A 423 16.37 14.75 35.32
N ASP A 424 16.96 15.95 35.25
CA ASP A 424 16.82 16.98 36.31
C ASP A 424 15.37 17.42 36.60
N ARG A 425 14.46 17.24 35.62
CA ARG A 425 13.06 17.66 35.72
C ARG A 425 12.14 16.55 35.23
N PRO A 426 10.95 16.41 35.84
CA PRO A 426 9.95 15.48 35.37
C PRO A 426 9.47 15.90 33.97
N VAL A 427 9.16 14.90 33.14
CA VAL A 427 8.83 15.07 31.74
C VAL A 427 7.41 14.57 31.51
N THR A 428 6.65 15.26 30.65
CA THR A 428 5.32 14.79 30.25
C THR A 428 5.45 13.51 29.42
N VAL A 429 4.82 12.44 29.91
CA VAL A 429 4.77 11.13 29.25
C VAL A 429 3.31 10.74 29.05
N GLY A 430 3.03 10.03 27.96
CA GLY A 430 1.69 9.56 27.66
C GLY A 430 1.54 9.10 26.23
N TYR A 431 0.30 8.94 25.80
CA TYR A 431 -0.02 8.35 24.51
C TYR A 431 -0.66 9.38 23.60
N MET A 432 0.02 9.68 22.49
CA MET A 432 -0.48 10.53 21.41
C MET A 432 -0.81 9.67 20.19
N HIS A 433 -1.90 9.94 19.50
CA HIS A 433 -2.24 9.25 18.26
C HIS A 433 -1.43 9.81 17.09
N MET A 434 -0.38 9.08 16.70
CA MET A 434 0.55 9.46 15.62
C MET A 434 0.23 8.71 14.31
N LEU A 435 0.31 9.42 13.20
CA LEU A 435 0.02 8.94 11.85
C LEU A 435 1.28 8.97 10.97
N LYS A 436 1.47 7.93 10.15
CA LYS A 436 2.44 7.95 9.04
C LYS A 436 1.79 8.59 7.83
N LEU A 437 2.38 9.66 7.31
CA LEU A 437 1.87 10.32 6.11
C LEU A 437 2.36 9.59 4.86
N ASN A 438 1.62 9.68 3.76
CA ASN A 438 2.04 9.16 2.44
C ASN A 438 3.14 10.02 1.77
N HIS A 439 4.06 10.54 2.58
CA HIS A 439 5.21 11.34 2.19
C HIS A 439 6.46 10.55 2.57
N LEU A 440 6.68 9.45 1.85
CA LEU A 440 7.75 8.51 2.10
C LEU A 440 9.05 8.99 1.48
N VAL A 441 10.18 8.73 2.14
CA VAL A 441 11.49 9.15 1.66
C VAL A 441 11.88 8.45 0.35
N ASP A 442 11.58 7.15 0.21
CA ASP A 442 11.90 6.37 -1.01
C ASP A 442 11.26 6.96 -2.27
N ASP A 443 10.06 7.52 -2.13
CA ASP A 443 9.34 8.11 -3.24
C ASP A 443 9.90 9.49 -3.61
N LYS A 444 10.56 10.17 -2.67
CA LYS A 444 11.16 11.49 -2.84
C LYS A 444 12.64 11.45 -3.25
N MET A 445 13.36 10.40 -2.89
CA MET A 445 14.76 10.26 -3.26
C MET A 445 14.87 10.18 -4.79
N HIS A 446 15.68 11.09 -5.36
CA HIS A 446 15.96 11.14 -6.79
C HIS A 446 17.37 11.68 -7.02
N ALA A 447 18.16 10.94 -7.79
CA ALA A 447 19.51 11.31 -8.16
C ALA A 447 19.71 11.02 -9.64
N ARG A 448 20.46 11.89 -10.31
CA ARG A 448 20.79 11.78 -11.73
C ARG A 448 22.25 12.15 -11.91
N SER A 449 22.97 11.31 -12.66
CA SER A 449 24.29 11.65 -13.22
C SER A 449 24.10 12.13 -14.67
N THR A 450 23.85 11.20 -15.58
CA THR A 450 23.47 11.44 -16.98
C THR A 450 22.11 10.79 -17.25
N GLY A 451 21.42 11.21 -18.31
CA GLY A 451 20.08 10.71 -18.57
C GLY A 451 19.54 11.22 -19.90
N PRO A 452 18.25 11.00 -20.19
CA PRO A 452 17.64 11.49 -21.40
C PRO A 452 17.57 13.03 -21.42
N TYR A 453 17.54 13.56 -22.63
CA TYR A 453 17.50 14.98 -22.93
C TYR A 453 16.28 15.29 -23.82
N SER A 454 15.78 16.50 -23.72
CA SER A 454 14.73 17.05 -24.57
C SER A 454 15.21 17.12 -26.01
N LEU A 455 14.33 16.76 -26.96
CA LEU A 455 14.66 16.84 -28.39
C LEU A 455 14.85 18.28 -28.87
N VAL A 456 14.05 19.21 -28.33
CA VAL A 456 14.01 20.61 -28.79
C VAL A 456 15.11 21.42 -28.12
N THR A 457 15.11 21.44 -26.79
CA THR A 457 16.00 22.32 -26.01
C THR A 457 17.34 21.68 -25.66
N GLN A 458 17.52 20.38 -25.94
CA GLN A 458 18.70 19.60 -25.54
C GLN A 458 18.99 19.59 -24.03
N GLN A 459 18.07 20.08 -23.19
CA GLN A 459 18.20 20.09 -21.73
C GLN A 459 17.85 18.72 -21.13
N PRO A 460 18.38 18.37 -19.95
CA PRO A 460 17.89 17.27 -19.15
C PRO A 460 16.35 17.26 -19.06
N LEU A 461 15.72 16.09 -19.29
CA LEU A 461 14.27 15.97 -19.05
C LEU A 461 13.93 16.33 -17.60
N SER A 462 12.67 16.64 -17.33
CA SER A 462 12.18 16.92 -15.97
C SER A 462 11.48 15.71 -15.36
N GLY A 463 11.54 15.60 -14.03
CA GLY A 463 10.79 14.62 -13.25
C GLY A 463 11.46 13.25 -13.09
N LYS A 464 11.21 12.61 -11.93
CA LYS A 464 11.78 11.30 -11.54
C LYS A 464 11.46 10.19 -12.55
N ALA A 465 10.23 10.17 -13.08
CA ALA A 465 9.78 9.14 -14.03
C ALA A 465 10.59 9.10 -15.33
N GLN A 466 11.12 10.25 -15.77
CA GLN A 466 11.95 10.39 -16.97
C GLN A 466 13.45 10.42 -16.62
N PHE A 467 13.81 10.08 -15.38
CA PHE A 467 15.18 10.24 -14.87
C PHE A 467 15.72 11.67 -15.09
N GLY A 468 14.88 12.66 -14.78
CA GLY A 468 15.10 14.06 -15.07
C GLY A 468 16.13 14.77 -14.19
N GLY A 469 16.63 15.92 -14.61
CA GLY A 469 17.52 16.78 -13.81
C GLY A 469 16.76 17.69 -12.86
N GLN A 470 17.44 18.18 -11.82
CA GLN A 470 16.93 19.26 -10.99
C GLN A 470 16.93 20.57 -11.79
N ARG A 471 15.90 21.39 -11.57
CA ARG A 471 15.83 22.72 -12.17
C ARG A 471 16.76 23.66 -11.39
N PHE A 472 17.72 24.23 -12.08
CA PHE A 472 18.55 25.33 -11.59
C PHE A 472 17.95 26.63 -12.15
N GLY A 473 17.32 27.42 -11.29
CA GLY A 473 16.56 28.60 -11.66
C GLY A 473 17.35 29.89 -11.50
N GLU A 474 16.66 31.00 -11.77
CA GLU A 474 17.22 32.35 -11.69
C GLU A 474 17.72 32.71 -10.28
N MET A 475 16.97 32.34 -9.23
CA MET A 475 17.37 32.60 -7.85
C MET A 475 18.65 31.84 -7.46
N GLU A 476 18.82 30.60 -7.94
CA GLU A 476 20.04 29.84 -7.69
C GLU A 476 21.24 30.39 -8.49
N VAL A 477 21.00 30.95 -9.68
CA VAL A 477 22.02 31.68 -10.46
C VAL A 477 22.51 32.90 -9.67
N TRP A 478 21.59 33.74 -9.18
CA TRP A 478 21.96 34.91 -8.36
C TRP A 478 22.75 34.54 -7.12
N ALA A 479 22.43 33.41 -6.49
CA ALA A 479 23.21 32.91 -5.37
C ALA A 479 24.67 32.64 -5.75
N LEU A 480 24.94 31.98 -6.89
CA LEU A 480 26.31 31.74 -7.36
C LEU A 480 27.04 33.01 -7.80
N GLU A 481 26.32 33.95 -8.41
CA GLU A 481 26.86 35.27 -8.79
C GLU A 481 27.31 36.05 -7.56
N ALA A 482 26.52 36.05 -6.48
CA ALA A 482 26.85 36.72 -5.23
C ALA A 482 28.14 36.17 -4.58
N TYR A 483 28.43 34.88 -4.75
CA TYR A 483 29.69 34.27 -4.31
C TYR A 483 30.87 34.48 -5.28
N GLY A 484 30.65 35.02 -6.48
CA GLY A 484 31.66 35.10 -7.53
C GLY A 484 32.06 33.75 -8.11
N ALA A 485 31.19 32.73 -8.00
CA ALA A 485 31.47 31.36 -8.42
C ALA A 485 31.29 31.16 -9.95
N ALA A 486 32.05 31.93 -10.75
CA ALA A 486 31.89 32.02 -12.20
C ALA A 486 32.07 30.67 -12.93
N HIS A 487 33.06 29.86 -12.51
CA HIS A 487 33.29 28.54 -13.12
C HIS A 487 32.14 27.57 -12.84
N THR A 488 31.65 27.52 -11.60
CA THR A 488 30.51 26.68 -11.20
C THR A 488 29.25 27.08 -11.98
N LEU A 489 28.98 28.38 -12.07
CA LEU A 489 27.83 28.88 -12.81
C LEU A 489 27.93 28.53 -14.30
N ARG A 490 29.11 28.76 -14.91
CA ARG A 490 29.36 28.40 -16.31
C ARG A 490 29.12 26.92 -16.55
N GLU A 491 29.58 26.04 -15.67
CA GLU A 491 29.36 24.60 -15.79
C GLU A 491 27.87 24.22 -15.73
N MET A 492 27.13 24.80 -14.77
CA MET A 492 25.70 24.52 -14.58
C MET A 492 24.88 24.94 -15.80
N LEU A 493 25.23 26.05 -16.43
CA LEU A 493 24.50 26.60 -17.59
C LEU A 493 24.91 25.96 -18.94
N THR A 494 26.02 25.24 -19.02
CA THR A 494 26.56 24.69 -20.28
C THR A 494 26.66 23.15 -20.23
N VAL A 495 27.82 22.63 -19.84
CA VAL A 495 28.22 21.22 -19.87
C VAL A 495 27.36 20.30 -19.00
N LYS A 496 26.65 20.82 -17.99
CA LYS A 496 25.67 20.04 -17.18
C LYS A 496 24.24 20.12 -17.72
N SER A 497 23.99 20.97 -18.71
CA SER A 497 22.67 21.25 -19.27
C SER A 497 22.62 20.91 -20.77
N ASP A 498 22.76 21.91 -21.64
CA ASP A 498 22.38 21.89 -23.05
C ASP A 498 23.57 22.03 -24.02
N ASP A 499 24.82 22.12 -23.54
CA ASP A 499 26.00 21.99 -24.40
C ASP A 499 26.22 20.51 -24.77
N VAL A 500 25.75 20.14 -25.97
CA VAL A 500 25.78 18.77 -26.48
C VAL A 500 27.20 18.22 -26.65
N ALA A 501 28.12 19.04 -27.15
CA ALA A 501 29.50 18.64 -27.38
C ALA A 501 30.31 18.67 -26.07
N GLY A 502 30.14 19.75 -25.30
CA GLY A 502 30.82 19.95 -24.03
C GLY A 502 30.47 18.88 -22.99
N ARG A 503 29.20 18.46 -22.89
CA ARG A 503 28.81 17.39 -21.95
C ARG A 503 29.43 16.03 -22.27
N ALA A 504 29.55 15.69 -23.54
CA ALA A 504 30.15 14.43 -23.98
C ALA A 504 31.67 14.43 -23.72
N LYS A 505 32.34 15.54 -24.02
CA LYS A 505 33.75 15.74 -23.68
C LYS A 505 33.98 15.69 -22.18
N MET A 506 33.18 16.41 -21.40
CA MET A 506 33.27 16.44 -19.94
C MET A 506 33.16 15.04 -19.34
N TYR A 507 32.17 14.25 -19.79
CA TYR A 507 32.00 12.88 -19.32
C TYR A 507 33.25 12.04 -19.59
N LYS A 508 33.81 12.13 -20.81
CA LYS A 508 35.04 11.44 -21.17
C LYS A 508 36.22 11.89 -20.30
N SER A 509 36.42 13.19 -20.14
CA SER A 509 37.50 13.74 -19.32
C SER A 509 37.41 13.28 -17.86
N ILE A 510 36.20 13.25 -17.28
CA ILE A 510 35.97 12.75 -15.92
C ILE A 510 36.34 11.26 -15.81
N VAL A 511 35.97 10.44 -16.80
CA VAL A 511 36.33 9.01 -16.84
C VAL A 511 37.85 8.83 -16.99
N ASP A 512 38.50 9.69 -17.78
CA ASP A 512 39.95 9.71 -17.96
C ASP A 512 40.71 10.31 -16.76
N GLY A 513 40.00 10.79 -15.72
CA GLY A 513 40.58 11.40 -14.51
C GLY A 513 41.06 12.84 -14.69
N VAL A 514 40.69 13.49 -15.79
CA VAL A 514 41.07 14.87 -16.12
C VAL A 514 39.88 15.80 -15.94
N ASN A 515 39.97 16.75 -15.01
CA ASN A 515 38.88 17.70 -14.71
C ASN A 515 39.04 19.00 -15.51
N VAL A 516 38.96 18.92 -16.84
CA VAL A 516 39.05 20.09 -17.73
C VAL A 516 37.67 20.44 -18.28
N THR A 517 37.29 21.71 -18.13
CA THR A 517 36.00 22.22 -18.61
C THR A 517 36.19 22.99 -19.92
N GLU A 518 35.85 22.37 -21.05
CA GLU A 518 35.65 23.07 -22.32
C GLU A 518 34.15 23.30 -22.50
N SER A 519 33.70 24.55 -22.37
CA SER A 519 32.32 24.94 -22.60
C SER A 519 32.19 25.68 -23.92
N VAL A 520 31.22 25.28 -24.74
CA VAL A 520 30.81 25.99 -25.96
C VAL A 520 29.50 26.75 -25.67
N MET A 521 28.95 27.40 -26.69
CA MET A 521 27.67 28.09 -26.64
C MET A 521 26.52 27.11 -26.30
N PRO A 522 25.63 27.46 -25.36
CA PRO A 522 24.41 26.70 -25.04
C PRO A 522 23.49 26.53 -26.26
N GLU A 523 22.86 25.36 -26.39
CA GLU A 523 21.91 25.12 -27.48
C GLU A 523 20.63 25.96 -27.33
N SER A 524 20.21 26.27 -26.10
CA SER A 524 19.09 27.20 -25.87
C SER A 524 19.32 28.59 -26.48
N PHE A 525 20.56 29.08 -26.46
CA PHE A 525 20.91 30.34 -27.10
C PHE A 525 20.90 30.21 -28.62
N ASN A 526 21.38 29.10 -29.17
CA ASN A 526 21.28 28.82 -30.62
C ASN A 526 19.83 28.79 -31.09
N VAL A 527 18.95 28.11 -30.35
CA VAL A 527 17.50 28.07 -30.63
C VAL A 527 16.92 29.47 -30.63
N LEU A 528 17.23 30.30 -29.62
CA LEU A 528 16.78 31.69 -29.55
C LEU A 528 17.22 32.51 -30.77
N VAL A 529 18.49 32.41 -31.19
CA VAL A 529 18.99 33.12 -32.38
C VAL A 529 18.23 32.68 -33.64
N LYS A 530 17.94 31.39 -33.79
CA LYS A 530 17.16 30.88 -34.93
C LYS A 530 15.70 31.32 -34.89
N GLU A 531 15.08 31.35 -33.71
CA GLU A 531 13.73 31.85 -33.52
C GLU A 531 13.63 33.34 -33.88
N ILE A 532 14.57 34.18 -33.43
CA ILE A 532 14.59 35.61 -33.78
C ILE A 532 14.78 35.79 -35.30
N ARG A 533 15.71 35.05 -35.92
CA ARG A 533 15.92 35.08 -37.38
C ARG A 533 14.68 34.65 -38.16
N SER A 534 13.88 33.72 -37.63
CA SER A 534 12.64 33.28 -38.28
C SER A 534 11.56 34.37 -38.34
N LEU A 535 11.65 35.39 -37.47
CA LEU A 535 10.79 36.57 -37.49
C LEU A 535 11.19 37.60 -38.58
N GLY A 536 12.27 37.34 -39.33
CA GLY A 536 12.82 38.27 -40.31
C GLY A 536 13.74 39.34 -39.70
N ILE A 537 14.19 39.15 -38.46
CA ILE A 537 15.16 40.03 -37.79
C ILE A 537 16.54 39.41 -37.95
N ASP A 538 17.48 40.15 -38.55
CA ASP A 538 18.86 39.66 -38.68
C ASP A 538 19.62 39.85 -37.36
N VAL A 539 20.29 38.78 -36.92
CA VAL A 539 21.06 38.74 -35.67
C VAL A 539 22.32 37.95 -35.94
N GLU A 540 23.48 38.58 -35.82
CA GLU A 540 24.79 37.96 -36.00
C GLU A 540 25.65 38.08 -34.74
N LEU A 541 26.61 37.18 -34.61
CA LEU A 541 27.62 37.24 -33.55
C LEU A 541 28.86 37.92 -34.14
N GLU A 542 29.12 39.15 -33.75
CA GLU A 542 30.33 39.86 -34.17
C GLU A 542 31.57 39.18 -33.55
N GLN A 543 32.56 38.85 -34.39
CA GLN A 543 33.87 38.43 -33.93
C GLN A 543 34.69 39.68 -33.60
N HIS A 544 34.98 39.89 -32.32
CA HIS A 544 36.01 40.83 -31.86
C HIS A 544 37.23 40.09 -31.34
#